data_AF-A0A444D3L5-F1
#
_entry.id   AF-A0A444D3L5-F1
#
_cell.length_a   1.000
_cell.length_b   1.000
_cell.length_c   1.000
_cell.angle_alpha   90.00
_cell.angle_beta   90.00
_cell.angle_gamma   90.00
#
_symmetry.space_group_name_H-M   'P 1'
#
loop_
_entity.id
_entity.type
_entity.pdbx_description
1 polymer ?
#
loop_
_entity_poly.entity_id
_entity_poly.type
_entity_poly.pdbx_seq_one_letter_code
_entity_poly.pdbx_strand_id
1 'polypeptide(L)'
;MNSRYTCLQICLEDFFGHQVIRSVSQWSAGTSQTEESIHKAYVHLIEKAEYFIYIENQFFISGLSGDDTIRNRVLEALYQRIIRAEKEKKCFRVIIVLPLLPGFQGGIDDGGSASLRAIMHWQYRTICRGPNSILQRLLDTIGPRAHDFISFYGLRTYGRLFDGSPLVTNQVYVHSKLMIIDDREVLIGSANINDRSLLGSRDSEV
;
A
#
# COMPACT_ATOMS: atom_id res chain seq x y z
N MET A 1 0.51 -29.90 -40.95
CA MET A 1 0.91 -28.97 -39.87
C MET A 1 -0.26 -28.06 -39.58
N ASN A 2 -1.04 -28.36 -38.55
CA ASN A 2 -2.13 -27.51 -38.04
C ASN A 2 -2.02 -27.56 -36.51
N SER A 3 -1.49 -26.49 -35.92
CA SER A 3 -1.37 -26.35 -34.47
C SER A 3 -2.72 -25.93 -33.90
N ARG A 4 -3.33 -26.78 -33.08
CA ARG A 4 -4.50 -26.44 -32.27
C ARG A 4 -4.01 -25.68 -31.03
N TYR A 5 -4.35 -24.41 -30.92
CA TYR A 5 -4.32 -23.70 -29.65
C TYR A 5 -5.55 -24.13 -28.85
N THR A 6 -5.38 -25.06 -27.90
CA THR A 6 -6.37 -25.31 -26.85
C THR A 6 -6.29 -24.16 -25.85
N CYS A 7 -7.24 -23.24 -25.95
CA CYS A 7 -7.58 -22.32 -24.87
C CYS A 7 -8.05 -23.16 -23.67
N LEU A 8 -7.27 -23.17 -22.58
CA LEU A 8 -7.72 -23.68 -21.30
C LEU A 8 -8.82 -22.76 -20.79
N GLN A 9 -10.05 -23.14 -21.10
CA GLN A 9 -11.25 -22.62 -20.47
C GLN A 9 -11.24 -23.15 -19.03
N ILE A 10 -10.58 -22.41 -18.13
CA ILE A 10 -10.67 -22.66 -16.68
C ILE A 10 -12.14 -22.43 -16.31
N CYS A 11 -12.79 -23.51 -15.88
CA CYS A 11 -14.14 -23.53 -15.35
C CYS A 11 -14.26 -22.52 -14.20
N LEU A 12 -14.84 -21.35 -14.47
CA LEU A 12 -15.22 -20.37 -13.46
C LEU A 12 -16.55 -20.78 -12.83
N GLU A 13 -16.49 -21.65 -11.83
CA GLU A 13 -17.45 -21.68 -10.72
C GLU A 13 -16.69 -21.66 -9.39
N ASP A 14 -15.70 -20.76 -9.29
CA ASP A 14 -15.08 -20.46 -8.01
C ASP A 14 -16.01 -19.49 -7.24
N PHE A 15 -16.66 -19.97 -6.18
CA PHE A 15 -17.43 -19.14 -5.27
C PHE A 15 -16.46 -18.27 -4.46
N PHE A 16 -16.32 -17.00 -4.84
CA PHE A 16 -15.62 -16.01 -4.03
C PHE A 16 -16.55 -15.43 -2.95
N GLY A 17 -16.13 -15.51 -1.69
CA GLY A 17 -16.76 -14.74 -0.63
C GLY A 17 -16.42 -13.27 -0.79
N HIS A 18 -17.43 -12.40 -0.79
CA HIS A 18 -17.23 -10.96 -0.86
C HIS A 18 -17.81 -10.29 0.38
N GLN A 19 -17.05 -9.36 0.96
CA GLN A 19 -17.52 -8.52 2.05
C GLN A 19 -17.25 -7.06 1.69
N VAL A 20 -18.31 -6.25 1.65
CA VAL A 20 -18.18 -4.81 1.51
C VAL A 20 -17.75 -4.24 2.86
N ILE A 21 -16.75 -3.37 2.80
CA ILE A 21 -16.18 -2.63 3.93
C ILE A 21 -16.15 -1.15 3.56
N ARG A 22 -16.12 -0.26 4.55
CA ARG A 22 -16.18 1.18 4.34
C ARG A 22 -15.51 1.97 5.45
N SER A 23 -15.19 3.22 5.14
CA SER A 23 -14.85 4.27 6.09
C SER A 23 -15.94 5.32 6.03
N VAL A 24 -16.76 5.47 7.07
CA VAL A 24 -17.84 6.47 7.12
C VAL A 24 -18.11 6.94 8.55
N SER A 25 -18.73 8.10 8.70
CA SER A 25 -19.15 8.61 10.02
C SER A 25 -20.42 9.45 9.91
N GLN A 26 -20.83 10.07 11.03
CA GLN A 26 -22.03 10.89 11.11
C GLN A 26 -22.10 11.98 10.02
N TRP A 27 -20.98 12.65 9.72
CA TRP A 27 -21.00 13.76 8.78
C TRP A 27 -21.17 13.32 7.32
N SER A 28 -20.69 12.11 6.98
CA SER A 28 -20.65 11.64 5.61
C SER A 28 -21.77 10.67 5.23
N ALA A 29 -22.23 9.85 6.18
CA ALA A 29 -23.27 8.84 5.94
C ALA A 29 -24.40 8.86 7.00
N GLY A 30 -24.39 9.81 7.94
CA GLY A 30 -25.42 9.92 8.96
C GLY A 30 -25.40 8.81 10.01
N THR A 31 -24.31 8.04 10.10
CA THR A 31 -24.20 6.91 11.04
C THR A 31 -23.91 7.39 12.46
N SER A 32 -24.60 6.81 13.45
CA SER A 32 -24.41 7.15 14.87
C SER A 32 -23.05 6.78 15.42
N GLN A 33 -22.37 5.82 14.79
CA GLN A 33 -21.00 5.42 15.09
C GLN A 33 -20.12 5.54 13.85
N THR A 34 -18.86 5.91 14.06
CA THR A 34 -17.84 5.88 13.02
C THR A 34 -17.54 4.43 12.65
N GLU A 35 -17.58 4.14 11.36
CA GLU A 35 -17.16 2.86 10.80
C GLU A 35 -15.79 2.99 10.16
N GLU A 36 -14.88 2.09 10.53
CA GLU A 36 -13.50 1.98 10.06
C GLU A 36 -13.21 0.52 9.63
N SER A 37 -14.19 -0.13 9.00
CA SER A 37 -14.11 -1.56 8.66
C SER A 37 -13.01 -1.83 7.62
N ILE A 38 -12.66 -0.84 6.78
CA ILE A 38 -11.48 -0.90 5.90
C ILE A 38 -10.19 -1.04 6.69
N HIS A 39 -9.96 -0.19 7.70
CA HIS A 39 -8.74 -0.25 8.50
C HIS A 39 -8.64 -1.56 9.27
N LYS A 40 -9.76 -2.01 9.85
CA LYS A 40 -9.84 -3.31 10.54
C LYS A 40 -9.52 -4.47 9.60
N ALA A 41 -10.03 -4.45 8.36
CA ALA A 41 -9.73 -5.47 7.36
C ALA A 41 -8.23 -5.46 6.98
N TYR A 42 -7.64 -4.29 6.74
CA TYR A 42 -6.19 -4.19 6.48
C TYR A 42 -5.37 -4.86 7.59
N VAL A 43 -5.58 -4.47 8.85
CA VAL A 43 -4.84 -5.00 10.00
C VAL A 43 -5.06 -6.51 10.13
N HIS A 44 -6.31 -6.97 10.05
CA HIS A 44 -6.67 -8.37 10.20
C HIS A 44 -6.03 -9.27 9.13
N LEU A 45 -6.08 -8.87 7.86
CA LEU A 45 -5.52 -9.62 6.74
C LEU A 45 -3.99 -9.69 6.84
N ILE A 46 -3.34 -8.58 7.19
CA ILE A 46 -1.88 -8.54 7.41
C ILE A 46 -1.47 -9.48 8.55
N GLU A 47 -2.21 -9.46 9.67
CA GLU A 47 -1.95 -10.35 10.80
C GLU A 47 -2.11 -11.82 10.45
N LYS A 48 -3.05 -12.16 9.55
CA LYS A 48 -3.32 -13.54 9.13
C LYS A 48 -2.42 -14.06 8.02
N ALA A 49 -1.81 -13.19 7.22
CA ALA A 49 -0.96 -13.58 6.10
C ALA A 49 0.07 -14.67 6.49
N GLU A 50 0.41 -15.59 5.61
CA GLU A 50 1.33 -16.71 5.86
C GLU A 50 2.62 -16.60 5.03
N TYR A 51 2.52 -16.21 3.76
CA TYR A 51 3.59 -16.29 2.77
C TYR A 51 3.96 -14.93 2.17
N PHE A 52 3.00 -14.15 1.70
CA PHE A 52 3.33 -12.85 1.13
C PHE A 52 2.17 -11.84 1.15
N ILE A 53 2.55 -10.57 1.08
CA ILE A 53 1.65 -9.45 0.92
C ILE A 53 2.16 -8.59 -0.24
N TYR A 54 1.30 -8.33 -1.22
CA TYR A 54 1.55 -7.37 -2.29
C TYR A 54 0.63 -6.16 -2.11
N ILE A 55 1.18 -4.95 -2.09
CA ILE A 55 0.44 -3.70 -1.93
C ILE A 55 0.77 -2.78 -3.10
N GLU A 56 -0.27 -2.32 -3.79
CA GLU A 56 -0.20 -1.12 -4.61
C GLU A 56 -1.06 -0.03 -3.98
N ASN A 57 -0.45 1.09 -3.61
CA ASN A 57 -1.20 2.21 -3.03
C ASN A 57 -0.66 3.56 -3.49
N GLN A 58 -1.54 4.53 -3.68
CA GLN A 58 -1.14 5.90 -4.01
C GLN A 58 -0.40 6.60 -2.85
N PHE A 59 -0.73 6.27 -1.60
CA PHE A 59 -0.06 6.79 -0.42
C PHE A 59 0.32 5.66 0.54
N PHE A 60 1.44 5.84 1.24
CA PHE A 60 1.88 4.93 2.29
C PHE A 60 2.32 5.71 3.53
N ILE A 61 1.33 6.17 4.30
CA ILE A 61 1.47 7.00 5.49
C ILE A 61 0.79 6.31 6.67
N SER A 62 1.59 5.68 7.51
CA SER A 62 1.11 4.91 8.66
C SER A 62 2.11 5.00 9.81
N GLY A 63 1.67 4.67 11.03
CA GLY A 63 2.46 4.82 12.25
C GLY A 63 2.54 3.52 13.06
N LEU A 64 3.66 3.35 13.77
CA LEU A 64 3.84 2.28 14.76
C LEU A 64 3.12 2.62 16.08
N SER A 65 3.00 1.62 16.96
CA SER A 65 2.51 1.84 18.33
C SER A 65 3.33 2.93 19.03
N GLY A 66 2.65 3.85 19.72
CA GLY A 66 3.24 5.05 20.33
C GLY A 66 3.36 6.27 19.42
N ASP A 67 3.01 6.17 18.12
CA ASP A 67 2.89 7.36 17.27
C ASP A 67 1.56 8.08 17.56
N ASP A 68 1.65 9.26 18.16
CA ASP A 68 0.49 10.12 18.44
C ASP A 68 0.06 10.98 17.25
N THR A 69 0.92 11.12 16.24
CA THR A 69 0.65 11.96 15.07
C THR A 69 -0.10 11.20 13.99
N ILE A 70 0.32 9.96 13.69
CA ILE A 70 -0.34 9.09 12.72
C ILE A 70 -1.01 7.95 13.48
N ARG A 71 -2.33 7.84 13.35
CA ARG A 71 -3.15 6.94 14.19
C ARG A 71 -3.40 5.58 13.57
N ASN A 72 -3.50 5.46 12.24
CA ASN A 72 -3.71 4.17 11.59
C ASN A 72 -2.51 3.23 11.83
N ARG A 73 -2.79 1.94 11.99
CA ARG A 73 -1.84 0.90 12.43
C ARG A 73 -1.49 -0.14 11.37
N VAL A 74 -1.61 0.21 10.09
CA VAL A 74 -1.16 -0.67 8.99
C VAL A 74 0.35 -0.94 9.07
N LEU A 75 1.15 0.07 9.39
CA LEU A 75 2.61 -0.09 9.57
C LEU A 75 2.95 -1.03 10.72
N GLU A 76 2.24 -0.90 11.84
CA GLU A 76 2.42 -1.76 13.02
C GLU A 76 2.10 -3.22 12.67
N ALA A 77 0.98 -3.46 11.99
CA ALA A 77 0.60 -4.81 11.56
C ALA A 77 1.68 -5.43 10.66
N LEU A 78 2.19 -4.69 9.67
CA LEU A 78 3.27 -5.16 8.78
C LEU A 78 4.55 -5.46 9.56
N TYR A 79 4.95 -4.56 10.46
CA TYR A 79 6.13 -4.74 11.29
C TYR A 79 6.01 -6.01 12.16
N GLN A 80 4.92 -6.15 12.92
CA GLN A 80 4.70 -7.32 13.77
C GLN A 80 4.64 -8.61 12.96
N ARG A 81 4.00 -8.57 11.78
CA ARG A 81 3.91 -9.72 10.90
C ARG A 81 5.27 -10.17 10.38
N ILE A 82 6.13 -9.23 9.98
CA ILE A 82 7.52 -9.52 9.55
C ILE A 82 8.32 -10.12 10.73
N ILE A 83 8.24 -9.51 11.91
CA ILE A 83 8.92 -10.02 13.11
C ILE A 83 8.43 -11.44 13.46
N ARG A 84 7.14 -11.75 13.28
CA ARG A 84 6.62 -13.11 13.45
C ARG A 84 7.26 -14.09 12.48
N ALA A 85 7.32 -13.77 11.18
CA ALA A 85 7.95 -14.63 10.18
C ALA A 85 9.41 -14.93 10.53
N GLU A 86 10.14 -13.90 10.95
CA GLU A 86 11.54 -14.01 11.31
C GLU A 86 11.76 -14.87 12.57
N LYS A 87 10.90 -14.74 13.58
CA LYS A 87 10.91 -15.61 14.77
C LYS A 87 10.62 -17.07 14.42
N GLU A 88 9.65 -17.29 13.53
CA GLU A 88 9.24 -18.62 13.07
C GLU A 88 10.17 -19.20 11.99
N LYS A 89 11.16 -18.43 11.51
CA LYS A 89 12.04 -18.79 10.39
C LYS A 89 11.27 -19.22 9.13
N LYS A 90 10.12 -18.59 8.89
CA LYS A 90 9.30 -18.83 7.70
C LYS A 90 9.67 -17.86 6.58
N CYS A 91 9.62 -18.35 5.36
CA CYS A 91 9.69 -17.49 4.18
C CYS A 91 8.46 -16.58 4.17
N PHE A 92 8.70 -15.26 4.18
CA PHE A 92 7.64 -14.26 4.13
C PHE A 92 8.11 -13.03 3.39
N ARG A 93 7.27 -12.46 2.52
CA ARG A 93 7.64 -11.30 1.70
C ARG A 93 6.54 -10.24 1.67
N VAL A 94 6.94 -8.98 1.78
CA VAL A 94 6.09 -7.81 1.58
C VAL A 94 6.65 -6.98 0.42
N ILE A 95 5.81 -6.76 -0.59
CA ILE A 95 6.13 -5.98 -1.80
C ILE A 95 5.21 -4.78 -1.82
N ILE A 96 5.77 -3.58 -1.86
CA ILE A 96 5.00 -2.33 -1.83
C ILE A 96 5.37 -1.50 -3.06
N VAL A 97 4.38 -1.18 -3.88
CA VAL A 97 4.53 -0.40 -5.09
C VAL A 97 3.81 0.94 -4.92
N LEU A 98 4.56 2.03 -5.05
CA LEU A 98 4.12 3.40 -4.81
C LEU A 98 4.39 4.28 -6.04
N PRO A 99 3.68 5.41 -6.21
CA PRO A 99 4.09 6.40 -7.20
C PRO A 99 5.48 6.95 -6.84
N LEU A 100 6.33 7.18 -7.85
CA LEU A 100 7.68 7.74 -7.64
C LEU A 100 7.62 9.17 -7.06
N LEU A 101 6.60 9.92 -7.47
CA LEU A 101 6.26 11.23 -6.91
C LEU A 101 4.75 11.31 -6.72
N PRO A 102 4.24 11.84 -5.60
CA PRO A 102 2.82 12.14 -5.44
C PRO A 102 2.29 13.01 -6.59
N GLY A 103 1.05 12.77 -7.01
CA GLY A 103 0.43 13.47 -8.12
C GLY A 103 0.12 14.91 -7.72
N PHE A 104 0.80 15.86 -8.36
CA PHE A 104 0.58 17.29 -8.14
C PHE A 104 0.79 18.05 -9.45
N GLN A 105 0.06 19.16 -9.63
CA GLN A 105 0.29 20.07 -10.75
C GLN A 105 1.47 21.00 -10.41
N GLY A 106 2.63 20.74 -11.01
CA GLY A 106 3.84 21.58 -10.86
C GLY A 106 5.14 20.78 -10.69
N GLY A 107 6.27 21.44 -10.90
CA GLY A 107 7.59 20.88 -10.62
C GLY A 107 7.87 20.75 -9.12
N ILE A 108 8.85 19.92 -8.75
CA ILE A 108 9.28 19.75 -7.34
C ILE A 108 9.82 21.06 -6.76
N ASP A 109 10.34 21.93 -7.62
CA ASP A 109 11.01 23.18 -7.25
C ASP A 109 10.09 24.42 -7.31
N ASP A 110 8.85 24.26 -7.77
CA ASP A 110 7.89 25.38 -7.87
C ASP A 110 7.29 25.71 -6.51
N GLY A 111 6.91 26.97 -6.26
CA GLY A 111 6.31 27.41 -4.98
C GLY A 111 5.06 26.62 -4.54
N GLY A 112 4.35 25.96 -5.46
CA GLY A 112 3.21 25.06 -5.18
C GLY A 112 3.57 23.69 -4.59
N SER A 113 4.87 23.36 -4.51
CA SER A 113 5.36 22.04 -4.06
C SER A 113 5.33 21.81 -2.54
N ALA A 114 4.82 22.75 -1.74
CA ALA A 114 4.74 22.57 -0.28
C ALA A 114 3.89 21.35 0.12
N SER A 115 2.73 21.15 -0.52
CA SER A 115 1.86 19.99 -0.29
C SER A 115 2.53 18.70 -0.73
N LEU A 116 3.24 18.71 -1.87
CA LEU A 116 4.03 17.58 -2.37
C LEU A 116 5.11 17.18 -1.35
N ARG A 117 5.91 18.16 -0.88
CA ARG A 117 6.95 17.94 0.14
C ARG A 117 6.37 17.44 1.46
N ALA A 118 5.20 17.92 1.87
CA ALA A 118 4.54 17.46 3.08
C ALA A 118 4.13 15.98 2.97
N ILE A 119 3.52 15.57 1.86
CA ILE A 119 3.18 14.16 1.61
C ILE A 119 4.45 13.30 1.58
N MET A 120 5.48 13.74 0.84
CA MET A 120 6.75 13.02 0.78
C MET A 120 7.41 12.90 2.16
N HIS A 121 7.36 13.94 2.99
CA HIS A 121 7.88 13.91 4.36
C HIS A 121 7.25 12.78 5.16
N TRP A 122 5.92 12.70 5.19
CA TRP A 122 5.20 11.67 5.93
C TRP A 122 5.42 10.27 5.35
N GLN A 123 5.43 10.12 4.03
CA GLN A 123 5.72 8.85 3.38
C GLN A 123 7.14 8.36 3.69
N TYR A 124 8.15 9.23 3.60
CA TYR A 124 9.50 8.86 3.98
C TYR A 124 9.65 8.58 5.48
N ARG A 125 8.92 9.30 6.35
CA ARG A 125 8.88 9.02 7.80
C ARG A 125 8.32 7.62 8.09
N THR A 126 7.31 7.18 7.34
CA THR A 126 6.77 5.81 7.43
C THR A 126 7.78 4.78 6.92
N ILE A 127 8.48 5.05 5.81
CA ILE A 127 9.34 4.06 5.12
C ILE A 127 10.74 3.97 5.74
N CYS A 128 11.51 5.06 5.79
CA CYS A 128 12.95 5.02 6.06
C CYS A 128 13.55 6.18 6.86
N ARG A 129 12.80 7.24 7.20
CA ARG A 129 13.33 8.42 7.88
C ARG A 129 12.89 8.49 9.33
N GLY A 130 13.86 8.41 10.24
CA GLY A 130 13.66 8.52 11.67
C GLY A 130 13.50 7.16 12.38
N PRO A 131 13.59 7.16 13.71
CA PRO A 131 13.69 5.94 14.52
C PRO A 131 12.43 5.08 14.50
N ASN A 132 11.29 5.64 14.09
CA ASN A 132 10.00 4.95 14.04
C ASN A 132 9.58 4.54 12.61
N SER A 133 10.47 4.67 11.63
CA SER A 133 10.22 4.17 10.28
C SER A 133 10.34 2.64 10.23
N ILE A 134 9.59 1.98 9.33
CA ILE A 134 9.59 0.51 9.27
C ILE A 134 10.96 -0.07 8.93
N LEU A 135 11.70 0.54 8.00
CA LEU A 135 13.04 0.05 7.65
C LEU A 135 14.00 0.24 8.81
N GLN A 136 14.01 1.39 9.50
CA GLN A 136 14.89 1.60 10.65
C GLN A 136 14.59 0.57 11.75
N ARG A 137 13.30 0.37 12.08
CA ARG A 137 12.90 -0.56 13.15
C ARG A 137 13.20 -2.02 12.83
N LEU A 138 13.04 -2.43 11.56
CA LEU A 138 13.43 -3.77 11.13
C LEU A 138 14.95 -3.92 11.15
N LEU A 139 15.71 -2.94 10.67
CA LEU A 139 17.18 -2.98 10.70
C LEU A 139 17.71 -3.07 12.14
N ASP A 140 17.15 -2.30 13.07
CA ASP A 140 17.53 -2.33 14.48
C ASP A 140 17.23 -3.69 15.14
N THR A 141 16.18 -4.39 14.67
CA THR A 141 15.71 -5.64 15.30
C THR A 141 16.31 -6.89 14.67
N ILE A 142 16.45 -6.94 13.34
CA ILE A 142 16.81 -8.15 12.59
C ILE A 142 17.99 -7.94 11.63
N GLY A 143 18.57 -6.74 11.63
CA GLY A 143 19.73 -6.39 10.81
C GLY A 143 19.42 -6.33 9.31
N PRO A 144 20.43 -6.50 8.45
CA PRO A 144 20.29 -6.41 6.98
C PRO A 144 19.24 -7.35 6.37
N ARG A 145 18.88 -8.43 7.07
CA ARG A 145 17.81 -9.36 6.67
C ARG A 145 16.44 -8.70 6.56
N ALA A 146 16.26 -7.49 7.09
CA ALA A 146 15.09 -6.67 6.81
C ALA A 146 14.75 -6.59 5.31
N HIS A 147 15.78 -6.55 4.45
CA HIS A 147 15.62 -6.50 3.00
C HIS A 147 15.10 -7.81 2.37
N ASP A 148 15.16 -8.92 3.10
CA ASP A 148 14.58 -10.21 2.68
C ASP A 148 13.06 -10.21 2.88
N PHE A 149 12.55 -9.42 3.83
CA PHE A 149 11.14 -9.38 4.19
C PHE A 149 10.35 -8.27 3.52
N ILE A 150 10.93 -7.09 3.28
CA ILE A 150 10.17 -5.95 2.74
C ILE A 150 10.94 -5.20 1.66
N SER A 151 10.21 -4.77 0.63
CA SER A 151 10.77 -4.00 -0.49
C SER A 151 9.78 -2.98 -1.03
N PHE A 152 10.32 -1.85 -1.49
CA PHE A 152 9.57 -0.72 -2.01
C PHE A 152 9.99 -0.48 -3.47
N TYR A 153 9.00 -0.32 -4.35
CA TYR A 153 9.19 -0.09 -5.77
C TYR A 153 8.33 1.07 -6.25
N GLY A 154 8.69 1.59 -7.42
CA GLY A 154 7.84 2.50 -8.18
C GLY A 154 7.92 2.16 -9.66
N LEU A 155 6.94 2.63 -10.42
CA LEU A 155 6.79 2.28 -11.83
C LEU A 155 7.23 3.44 -12.74
N ARG A 156 7.93 3.12 -13.81
CA ARG A 156 8.43 4.07 -14.81
C ARG A 156 8.46 3.43 -16.19
N THR A 157 8.10 4.23 -17.19
CA THR A 157 8.18 3.83 -18.60
C THR A 157 8.96 4.85 -19.42
N TYR A 158 9.33 4.49 -20.63
CA TYR A 158 10.01 5.35 -21.58
C TYR A 158 9.53 5.06 -23.01
N GLY A 159 9.67 6.04 -23.89
CA GLY A 159 9.24 5.92 -25.29
C GLY A 159 9.57 7.17 -26.10
N ARG A 160 9.14 7.17 -27.37
CA ARG A 160 9.15 8.36 -28.23
C ARG A 160 7.72 8.90 -28.33
N LEU A 161 7.57 10.22 -28.36
CA LEU A 161 6.25 10.86 -28.48
C LEU A 161 5.74 10.81 -29.92
N PHE A 162 6.65 10.86 -30.89
CA PHE A 162 6.39 10.69 -32.32
C PHE A 162 7.67 10.20 -33.01
N ASP A 163 7.57 9.74 -34.26
CA ASP A 163 8.74 9.25 -35.01
C ASP A 163 9.79 10.37 -35.19
N GLY A 164 11.06 10.04 -34.94
CA GLY A 164 12.15 11.02 -34.91
C GLY A 164 12.22 11.90 -33.64
N SER A 165 11.27 11.86 -32.71
CA SER A 165 11.37 12.61 -31.44
C SER A 165 12.47 12.03 -30.53
N PRO A 166 13.09 12.82 -29.63
CA PRO A 166 13.93 12.27 -28.56
C PRO A 166 13.20 11.21 -27.72
N LEU A 167 13.97 10.31 -27.11
CA LEU A 167 13.45 9.41 -26.08
C LEU A 167 13.08 10.22 -24.83
N VAL A 168 11.90 9.95 -24.29
CA VAL A 168 11.41 10.54 -23.04
C VAL A 168 11.06 9.44 -22.04
N THR A 169 11.11 9.75 -20.75
CA THR A 169 10.68 8.85 -19.67
C THR A 169 9.73 9.55 -18.73
N ASN A 170 8.72 8.84 -18.24
CA ASN A 170 7.83 9.33 -17.20
C ASN A 170 7.47 8.22 -16.20
N GLN A 171 7.09 8.61 -14.99
CA GLN A 171 6.53 7.65 -14.03
C GLN A 171 5.22 7.08 -14.56
N VAL A 172 4.95 5.82 -14.23
CA VAL A 172 3.59 5.28 -14.31
C VAL A 172 2.98 5.55 -12.94
N TYR A 173 1.98 6.44 -12.92
CA TYR A 173 1.42 6.91 -11.66
C TYR A 173 0.53 5.85 -11.02
N VAL A 174 0.99 5.26 -9.92
CA VAL A 174 0.27 4.23 -9.16
C VAL A 174 -0.86 4.93 -8.39
N HIS A 175 -2.09 4.79 -8.90
CA HIS A 175 -3.31 5.29 -8.26
C HIS A 175 -4.14 4.17 -7.64
N SER A 176 -3.70 2.92 -7.74
CA SER A 176 -4.32 1.75 -7.14
C SER A 176 -4.48 1.93 -5.62
N LYS A 177 -5.43 1.20 -5.03
CA LYS A 177 -5.52 0.91 -3.60
C LYS A 177 -5.89 -0.56 -3.44
N LEU A 178 -4.86 -1.39 -3.57
CA LEU A 178 -4.94 -2.84 -3.71
C LEU A 178 -4.01 -3.49 -2.69
N MET A 179 -4.48 -4.53 -2.03
CA MET A 179 -3.66 -5.46 -1.26
C MET A 179 -4.03 -6.89 -1.62
N ILE A 180 -3.05 -7.71 -2.02
CA ILE A 180 -3.19 -9.14 -2.27
C ILE A 180 -2.44 -9.88 -1.17
N ILE A 181 -3.05 -10.92 -0.61
CA ILE A 181 -2.50 -11.73 0.48
C ILE A 181 -2.51 -13.19 0.04
N ASP A 182 -1.34 -13.82 0.08
CA ASP A 182 -1.14 -15.25 -0.13
C ASP A 182 -1.82 -15.85 -1.39
N ASP A 183 -2.01 -15.04 -2.44
CA ASP A 183 -2.77 -15.39 -3.66
C ASP A 183 -4.20 -15.89 -3.40
N ARG A 184 -4.80 -15.52 -2.26
CA ARG A 184 -6.11 -16.04 -1.80
C ARG A 184 -7.10 -14.96 -1.42
N GLU A 185 -6.61 -13.85 -0.86
CA GLU A 185 -7.45 -12.76 -0.40
C GLU A 185 -7.02 -11.46 -1.09
N VAL A 186 -7.99 -10.62 -1.41
CA VAL A 186 -7.75 -9.33 -2.05
C VAL A 186 -8.61 -8.25 -1.41
N LEU A 187 -7.99 -7.11 -1.10
CA LEU A 187 -8.66 -5.87 -0.73
C LEU A 187 -8.51 -4.90 -1.88
N ILE A 188 -9.63 -4.43 -2.42
CA ILE A 188 -9.71 -3.46 -3.52
C ILE A 188 -10.69 -2.38 -3.09
N GLY A 189 -10.33 -1.10 -3.28
CA GLY A 189 -11.25 -0.01 -2.96
C GLY A 189 -10.68 1.36 -3.30
N SER A 190 -11.23 2.40 -2.67
CA SER A 190 -10.78 3.79 -2.81
C SER A 190 -9.78 4.22 -1.72
N ALA A 191 -9.74 3.49 -0.60
CA ALA A 191 -9.01 3.90 0.59
C ALA A 191 -7.49 3.83 0.45
N ASN A 192 -6.83 4.98 0.59
CA ASN A 192 -5.38 5.06 0.66
C ASN A 192 -4.84 4.57 2.01
N ILE A 193 -3.57 4.16 2.08
CA ILE A 193 -2.93 3.91 3.37
C ILE A 193 -2.53 5.27 3.98
N ASN A 194 -3.49 5.93 4.61
CA ASN A 194 -3.31 7.14 5.40
C ASN A 194 -4.49 7.31 6.39
N ASP A 195 -4.33 8.19 7.38
CA ASP A 195 -5.39 8.46 8.36
C ASP A 195 -6.66 9.05 7.72
N ARG A 196 -6.54 9.75 6.58
CA ARG A 196 -7.68 10.36 5.88
C ARG A 196 -8.66 9.30 5.39
N SER A 197 -8.16 8.21 4.82
CA SER A 197 -8.99 7.14 4.28
C SER A 197 -9.33 6.07 5.32
N LEU A 198 -8.50 5.88 6.35
CA LEU A 198 -8.60 4.70 7.25
C LEU A 198 -9.30 4.94 8.59
N LEU A 199 -9.44 6.18 9.07
CA LEU A 199 -10.02 6.44 10.41
C LEU A 199 -11.55 6.55 10.44
N GLY A 200 -12.23 6.47 9.30
CA GLY A 200 -13.70 6.56 9.17
C GLY A 200 -14.31 7.95 9.43
N SER A 201 -13.71 8.75 10.32
CA SER A 201 -14.16 10.09 10.71
C SER A 201 -13.73 11.20 9.74
N ARG A 202 -12.95 10.85 8.71
CA ARG A 202 -12.46 11.74 7.67
C ARG A 202 -13.14 11.37 6.35
N ASP A 203 -12.41 11.13 5.27
CA ASP A 203 -13.00 10.86 3.95
C ASP A 203 -13.86 9.59 3.97
N SER A 204 -14.85 9.56 3.09
CA SER A 204 -15.68 8.37 2.90
C SER A 204 -15.08 7.47 1.85
N GLU A 205 -14.93 6.20 2.17
CA GLU A 205 -14.26 5.22 1.32
C GLU A 205 -15.06 3.92 1.28
N VAL A 206 -14.90 3.17 0.18
CA VAL A 206 -15.49 1.84 -0.05
C VAL A 206 -14.47 0.90 -0.70
#